data_AF-A0A7J5V7D0-F1
#
_entry.id   AF-A0A7J5V7D0-F1
#
_cell.length_a   1.000
_cell.length_b   1.000
_cell.length_c   1.000
_cell.angle_alpha   90.00
_cell.angle_beta   90.00
_cell.angle_gamma   90.00
#
_symmetry.space_group_name_H-M   'P 1'
#
loop_
_entity.id
_entity.type
_entity.pdbx_description
1 polymer ?
#
loop_
_entity_poly.entity_id
_entity_poly.type
_entity_poly.pdbx_seq_one_letter_code
_entity_poly.pdbx_strand_id
1 'polypeptide(L)'
;MVHQDKGKFFEKHPVGTKVPEDLKQEILNQVADNNIACKAAEKIALKMKTKLGEVGVVIDMLNINIAQCQLGLFGYDGKSKQVSEASSVSPELETGICAALTDGRLPCAAAWKIADQFKIKRLDLCAACEKLKIKVKPCQLGAF
;
A
#
# COMPACT_ATOMS: atom_id res chain seq x y z
N MET A 1 7.67 -9.59 -5.67
CA MET A 1 6.94 -9.75 -6.95
C MET A 1 7.56 -8.75 -7.90
N VAL A 2 8.19 -9.28 -8.95
CA VAL A 2 9.00 -8.54 -9.91
C VAL A 2 8.07 -8.16 -11.06
N HIS A 3 8.39 -7.10 -11.81
CA HIS A 3 7.72 -6.52 -12.99
C HIS A 3 7.00 -7.43 -14.02
N GLN A 4 7.01 -8.75 -13.87
CA GLN A 4 6.38 -9.76 -14.73
C GLN A 4 4.84 -9.72 -14.73
N ASP A 5 4.21 -9.30 -13.62
CA ASP A 5 2.74 -9.28 -13.52
C ASP A 5 2.11 -8.02 -14.16
N LYS A 6 2.92 -7.10 -14.69
CA LYS A 6 2.42 -5.83 -15.23
C LYS A 6 1.48 -6.11 -16.41
N GLY A 7 0.21 -5.75 -16.24
CA GLY A 7 -0.83 -6.00 -17.23
C GLY A 7 -1.43 -7.41 -17.19
N LYS A 8 -1.15 -8.20 -16.15
CA LYS A 8 -1.75 -9.51 -15.87
C LYS A 8 -2.15 -9.67 -14.40
N PHE A 9 -2.54 -8.58 -13.75
CA PHE A 9 -2.77 -8.58 -12.29
C PHE A 9 -3.89 -9.53 -11.84
N PHE A 10 -4.88 -9.76 -12.70
CA PHE A 10 -5.96 -10.72 -12.45
C PHE A 10 -5.48 -12.17 -12.28
N GLU A 11 -4.32 -12.54 -12.84
CA GLU A 11 -3.74 -13.90 -12.71
C GLU A 11 -3.27 -14.19 -11.27
N LYS A 12 -3.15 -13.17 -10.41
CA LYS A 12 -2.86 -13.35 -8.98
C LYS A 12 -4.01 -14.02 -8.22
N HIS A 13 -5.22 -14.05 -8.79
CA HIS A 13 -6.44 -14.48 -8.13
C HIS A 13 -7.01 -15.74 -8.81
N PRO A 14 -7.72 -16.62 -8.07
CA PRO A 14 -8.34 -17.80 -8.64
C PRO A 14 -9.31 -17.48 -9.78
N VAL A 15 -9.38 -18.36 -10.77
CA VAL A 15 -10.38 -18.27 -11.86
C VAL A 15 -11.78 -18.23 -11.26
N GLY A 16 -12.60 -17.28 -11.71
CA GLY A 16 -13.97 -17.10 -11.20
C GLY A 16 -14.08 -16.20 -9.97
N THR A 17 -13.00 -15.51 -9.57
CA THR A 17 -13.05 -14.45 -8.53
C THR A 17 -14.15 -13.44 -8.87
N LYS A 18 -15.14 -13.33 -7.98
CA LYS A 18 -16.27 -12.42 -8.15
C LYS A 18 -15.92 -11.04 -7.62
N VAL A 19 -16.26 -10.01 -8.39
CA VAL A 19 -16.07 -8.61 -8.04
C VAL A 19 -17.46 -7.96 -7.85
N PRO A 20 -17.72 -7.28 -6.73
CA PRO A 20 -18.94 -6.49 -6.57
C PRO A 20 -19.00 -5.35 -7.61
N GLU A 21 -20.07 -5.28 -8.39
CA GLU A 21 -20.21 -4.30 -9.48
C GLU A 21 -20.24 -2.85 -8.98
N ASP A 22 -20.80 -2.61 -7.80
CA ASP A 22 -20.79 -1.32 -7.12
C ASP A 22 -19.37 -0.86 -6.74
N LEU A 23 -18.56 -1.76 -6.17
CA LEU A 23 -17.16 -1.48 -5.84
C LEU A 23 -16.31 -1.26 -7.09
N LYS A 24 -16.53 -2.07 -8.12
CA LYS A 24 -15.89 -1.91 -9.44
C LYS A 24 -16.19 -0.54 -10.04
N GLN A 25 -17.45 -0.11 -10.04
CA GLN A 25 -17.81 1.20 -10.59
C GLN A 25 -17.18 2.34 -9.80
N GLU A 26 -17.16 2.27 -8.47
CA GLU A 26 -16.52 3.28 -7.63
C GLU A 26 -15.00 3.38 -7.91
N ILE A 27 -14.33 2.23 -8.12
CA ILE A 27 -12.92 2.21 -8.52
C ILE A 27 -12.73 2.85 -9.89
N LEU A 28 -13.50 2.45 -10.90
CA LEU A 28 -13.40 3.00 -12.26
C LEU A 28 -13.60 4.52 -12.30
N ASN A 29 -14.49 5.06 -11.45
CA ASN A 29 -14.72 6.50 -11.33
C ASN A 29 -13.52 7.29 -10.78
N GLN A 30 -12.55 6.62 -10.13
CA GLN A 30 -11.34 7.23 -9.55
C GLN A 30 -10.08 6.96 -10.39
N VAL A 31 -10.19 6.17 -11.46
CA VAL A 31 -9.06 5.79 -12.31
C VAL A 31 -8.75 6.89 -13.32
N ALA A 32 -7.46 7.19 -13.46
CA ALA A 32 -6.93 8.04 -14.51
C ALA A 32 -5.72 7.35 -15.14
N ASP A 33 -5.64 7.32 -16.48
CA ASP A 33 -4.53 6.71 -17.23
C ASP A 33 -4.20 5.27 -16.80
N ASN A 34 -5.22 4.45 -16.52
CA ASN A 34 -5.11 3.09 -15.99
C ASN A 34 -4.35 2.98 -14.65
N ASN A 35 -4.38 4.05 -13.85
CA ASN A 35 -3.78 4.13 -12.52
C ASN A 35 -4.82 4.56 -11.48
N ILE A 36 -4.66 4.09 -10.24
CA ILE A 36 -5.38 4.57 -9.07
C ILE A 36 -4.41 4.85 -7.92
N ALA A 37 -4.52 6.03 -7.32
CA ALA A 37 -3.71 6.38 -6.17
C ALA A 37 -4.08 5.52 -4.95
N CYS A 38 -3.09 5.07 -4.17
CA CYS A 38 -3.33 4.32 -2.93
C CYS A 38 -4.28 5.06 -1.97
N LYS A 39 -4.19 6.39 -1.91
CA LYS A 39 -5.10 7.25 -1.14
C LYS A 39 -6.54 7.25 -1.67
N ALA A 40 -6.73 7.14 -2.98
CA ALA A 40 -8.06 7.03 -3.57
C ALA A 40 -8.69 5.68 -3.18
N ALA A 41 -7.93 4.59 -3.28
CA ALA A 41 -8.38 3.26 -2.84
C ALA A 41 -8.73 3.21 -1.34
N GLU A 42 -7.97 3.89 -0.48
CA GLU A 42 -8.31 4.05 0.95
C GLU A 42 -9.66 4.78 1.13
N LYS A 43 -9.90 5.88 0.39
CA LYS A 43 -11.17 6.60 0.46
C LYS A 43 -12.36 5.72 0.03
N ILE A 44 -12.19 4.91 -1.01
CA ILE A 44 -13.20 3.96 -1.47
C ILE A 44 -13.48 2.93 -0.37
N ALA A 45 -12.43 2.34 0.22
CA ALA A 45 -12.56 1.37 1.30
C ALA A 45 -13.35 1.93 2.48
N LEU A 46 -13.06 3.16 2.89
CA LEU A 46 -13.77 3.86 3.96
C LEU A 46 -15.23 4.17 3.59
N LYS A 47 -15.47 4.71 2.39
CA LYS A 47 -16.81 5.06 1.90
C LYS A 47 -17.73 3.84 1.84
N MET A 48 -17.20 2.71 1.37
CA MET A 48 -17.95 1.47 1.17
C MET A 48 -17.89 0.52 2.36
N LYS A 49 -17.18 0.87 3.43
CA LYS A 49 -16.97 0.03 4.62
C LYS A 49 -16.40 -1.36 4.28
N THR A 50 -15.49 -1.42 3.29
CA THR A 50 -14.79 -2.64 2.86
C THR A 50 -13.32 -2.58 3.27
N LYS A 51 -12.64 -3.73 3.25
CA LYS A 51 -11.20 -3.82 3.55
C LYS A 51 -10.38 -3.38 2.34
N LEU A 52 -9.25 -2.70 2.59
CA LEU A 52 -8.29 -2.36 1.53
C LEU A 52 -7.84 -3.59 0.71
N GLY A 53 -7.72 -4.76 1.33
CA GLY A 53 -7.39 -6.00 0.60
C GLY A 53 -8.44 -6.37 -0.45
N GLU A 54 -9.73 -6.19 -0.14
CA GLU A 54 -10.83 -6.45 -1.09
C GLU A 54 -10.80 -5.43 -2.24
N VAL A 55 -10.55 -4.15 -1.94
CA VAL A 55 -10.34 -3.12 -2.96
C VAL A 55 -9.15 -3.48 -3.86
N GLY A 56 -8.05 -3.97 -3.28
CA GLY A 56 -6.87 -4.45 -4.01
C GLY A 56 -7.17 -5.59 -4.98
N VAL A 57 -7.95 -6.58 -4.56
CA VAL A 57 -8.41 -7.67 -5.44
C VAL A 57 -9.19 -7.11 -6.62
N VAL A 58 -10.12 -6.17 -6.40
CA VAL A 58 -10.88 -5.58 -7.51
C VAL A 58 -9.99 -4.79 -8.46
N ILE A 59 -9.04 -4.01 -7.94
CA ILE A 59 -8.04 -3.28 -8.75
C ILE A 59 -7.23 -4.26 -9.63
N ASP A 60 -6.76 -5.37 -9.05
CA ASP A 60 -6.03 -6.41 -9.77
C ASP A 60 -6.90 -7.07 -10.85
N MET A 61 -8.16 -7.42 -10.52
CA MET A 61 -9.12 -8.02 -11.45
C MET A 61 -9.47 -7.10 -12.63
N LEU A 62 -9.45 -5.78 -12.41
CA LEU A 62 -9.62 -4.77 -13.46
C LEU A 62 -8.31 -4.44 -14.20
N ASN A 63 -7.20 -5.05 -13.79
CA ASN A 63 -5.87 -4.84 -14.37
C ASN A 63 -5.39 -3.37 -14.31
N ILE A 64 -5.78 -2.68 -13.24
CA ILE A 64 -5.43 -1.28 -12.97
C ILE A 64 -4.13 -1.24 -12.15
N ASN A 65 -3.27 -0.25 -12.42
CA ASN A 65 -2.05 -0.04 -11.67
C ASN A 65 -2.34 0.73 -10.37
N ILE A 66 -1.74 0.29 -9.26
CA ILE A 66 -1.69 1.11 -8.05
C ILE A 66 -0.56 2.13 -8.21
N ALA A 67 -0.86 3.40 -8.00
CA ALA A 67 0.09 4.51 -8.04
C ALA A 67 0.14 5.25 -6.70
N GLN A 68 1.11 6.15 -6.54
CA GLN A 68 1.23 7.10 -5.42
C GLN A 68 1.03 6.44 -4.04
N CYS A 69 1.87 5.46 -3.73
CA CYS A 69 1.81 4.72 -2.46
C CYS A 69 1.85 5.68 -1.26
N GLN A 70 0.92 5.57 -0.32
CA GLN A 70 0.87 6.50 0.83
C GLN A 70 2.06 6.40 1.80
N LEU A 71 2.88 5.34 1.71
CA LEU A 71 4.16 5.20 2.42
C LEU A 71 5.36 5.67 1.58
N GLY A 72 5.15 6.12 0.34
CA GLY A 72 6.22 6.61 -0.54
C GLY A 72 7.04 5.51 -1.21
N LEU A 73 6.58 4.25 -1.20
CA LEU A 73 7.41 3.11 -1.61
C LEU A 73 7.43 2.85 -3.12
N PHE A 74 6.40 3.25 -3.88
CA PHE A 74 6.31 3.03 -5.33
C PHE A 74 5.24 3.93 -5.98
N GLY A 75 5.20 3.93 -7.31
CA GLY A 75 4.13 4.55 -8.09
C GLY A 75 4.29 6.06 -8.27
N TYR A 76 5.54 6.54 -8.36
CA TYR A 76 5.89 7.94 -8.59
C TYR A 76 6.72 8.06 -9.87
N ASP A 77 6.30 8.96 -10.76
CA ASP A 77 6.90 9.09 -12.09
C ASP A 77 8.42 9.33 -12.03
N GLY A 78 9.17 8.49 -12.73
CA GLY A 78 10.63 8.58 -12.84
C GLY A 78 11.41 8.22 -11.58
N LYS A 79 10.78 7.75 -10.49
CA LYS A 79 11.47 7.35 -9.24
C LYS A 79 11.02 5.97 -8.76
N SER A 80 11.97 5.18 -8.27
CA SER A 80 11.66 3.87 -7.67
C SER A 80 10.85 3.99 -6.37
N LYS A 81 11.12 5.04 -5.58
CA LYS A 81 10.39 5.41 -4.35
C LYS A 81 10.49 6.93 -4.12
N GLN A 82 9.52 7.50 -3.41
CA GLN A 82 9.52 8.90 -2.98
C GLN A 82 10.25 9.10 -1.64
N VAL A 83 10.29 8.08 -0.79
CA VAL A 83 10.85 8.16 0.56
C VAL A 83 12.37 7.98 0.57
N SER A 84 13.06 8.83 1.33
CA SER A 84 14.49 8.71 1.67
C SER A 84 14.64 8.23 3.12
N GLU A 85 15.81 7.70 3.48
CA GLU A 85 16.08 7.33 4.88
C GLU A 85 16.05 8.55 5.81
N ALA A 86 15.55 8.36 7.04
CA ALA A 86 15.57 9.38 8.08
C ALA A 86 17.00 9.60 8.60
N SER A 87 17.32 10.84 9.00
CA SER A 87 18.61 11.15 9.62
C SER A 87 18.83 10.40 10.94
N SER A 88 17.76 10.26 11.72
CA SER A 88 17.73 9.56 13.01
C SER A 88 16.34 8.97 13.27
N VAL A 89 16.29 7.94 14.11
CA VAL A 89 15.03 7.34 14.61
C VAL A 89 15.05 7.41 16.13
N SER A 90 13.95 7.84 16.75
CA SER A 90 13.87 7.85 18.21
C SER A 90 13.78 6.42 18.75
N PRO A 91 14.35 6.11 19.93
CA PRO A 91 14.27 4.78 20.52
C PRO A 91 12.83 4.27 20.71
N GLU A 92 11.91 5.17 21.03
CA GLU A 92 10.48 4.86 21.18
C GLU A 92 9.85 4.42 19.86
N LEU A 93 10.15 5.14 18.77
CA LEU A 93 9.64 4.81 17.44
C LEU A 93 10.24 3.51 16.92
N GLU A 94 11.55 3.30 17.13
CA GLU A 94 12.23 2.05 16.78
C GLU A 94 11.61 0.87 17.54
N THR A 95 11.37 1.02 18.84
CA THR A 95 10.71 0.00 19.66
C THR A 95 9.31 -0.33 19.13
N GLY A 96 8.52 0.70 18.79
CA GLY A 96 7.19 0.53 18.21
C GLY A 96 7.21 -0.20 16.86
N ILE A 97 8.17 0.11 16.00
CA ILE A 97 8.36 -0.58 14.71
C ILE A 97 8.77 -2.04 14.93
N CYS A 98 9.78 -2.28 15.77
CA CYS A 98 10.31 -3.62 16.04
C CYS A 98 9.25 -4.55 16.66
N ALA A 99 8.42 -4.02 17.56
CA ALA A 99 7.33 -4.79 18.19
C ALA A 99 6.21 -5.17 17.21
N ALA A 100 6.06 -4.45 16.09
CA ALA A 100 5.03 -4.69 15.09
C ALA A 100 5.51 -5.51 13.89
N LEU A 101 6.75 -6.01 13.92
CA LEU A 101 7.28 -6.84 12.85
C LEU A 101 6.59 -8.20 12.81
N THR A 102 6.40 -8.70 11.60
CA THR A 102 5.97 -10.07 11.30
C THR A 102 6.99 -10.65 10.34
N ASP A 103 7.66 -11.74 10.73
CA ASP A 103 8.74 -12.36 9.95
C ASP A 103 9.83 -11.36 9.50
N GLY A 104 10.21 -10.46 10.42
CA GLY A 104 11.22 -9.42 10.19
C GLY A 104 10.81 -8.31 9.22
N ARG A 105 9.51 -8.19 8.91
CA ARG A 105 8.96 -7.19 7.98
C ARG A 105 7.83 -6.43 8.65
N LEU A 106 7.62 -5.18 8.26
CA LEU A 106 6.53 -4.36 8.81
C LEU A 106 5.32 -4.38 7.86
N PRO A 107 4.18 -4.97 8.23
CA PRO A 107 2.97 -4.89 7.41
C PRO A 107 2.53 -3.42 7.18
N CYS A 108 2.07 -3.08 5.97
CA CYS A 108 1.63 -1.71 5.63
C CYS A 108 0.53 -1.20 6.58
N ALA A 109 -0.39 -2.08 7.00
CA ALA A 109 -1.41 -1.75 7.98
C ALA A 109 -0.83 -1.40 9.36
N ALA A 110 0.19 -2.15 9.80
CA ALA A 110 0.87 -1.88 11.06
C ALA A 110 1.65 -0.56 10.98
N ALA A 111 2.29 -0.28 9.84
CA ALA A 111 2.94 0.99 9.60
C ALA A 111 1.94 2.16 9.74
N TRP A 112 0.77 2.09 9.13
CA TRP A 112 -0.22 3.18 9.28
C TRP A 112 -0.64 3.39 10.73
N LYS A 113 -0.90 2.31 11.48
CA LYS A 113 -1.26 2.39 12.89
C LYS A 113 -0.16 3.05 13.74
N ILE A 114 1.11 2.71 13.51
CA ILE A 114 2.23 3.32 14.25
C ILE A 114 2.33 4.81 13.89
N ALA A 115 2.23 5.17 12.60
CA ALA A 115 2.28 6.56 12.18
C ALA A 115 1.19 7.39 12.88
N ASP A 116 -0.03 6.85 12.96
CA ASP A 116 -1.15 7.49 13.63
C ASP A 116 -0.93 7.60 15.15
N GLN A 117 -0.42 6.53 15.80
CA GLN A 117 -0.11 6.51 17.24
C GLN A 117 0.94 7.55 17.63
N PHE A 118 2.01 7.65 16.85
CA PHE A 118 3.10 8.61 17.07
C PHE A 118 2.79 10.00 16.48
N LYS A 119 1.63 10.18 15.84
CA LYS A 119 1.20 11.42 15.19
C LYS A 119 2.20 11.97 14.17
N ILE A 120 2.88 11.07 13.45
CA ILE A 120 3.84 11.39 12.38
C ILE A 120 3.24 11.07 11.02
N LYS A 121 3.81 11.63 9.94
CA LYS A 121 3.33 11.29 8.60
C LYS A 121 3.73 9.84 8.28
N ARG A 122 2.88 9.15 7.51
CA ARG A 122 3.17 7.81 6.96
C ARG A 122 4.52 7.77 6.22
N LEU A 123 4.89 8.85 5.52
CA LEU A 123 6.20 9.00 4.88
C LEU A 123 7.35 9.02 5.88
N ASP A 124 7.21 9.74 7.00
CA ASP A 124 8.26 9.88 8.02
C ASP A 124 8.49 8.53 8.72
N LEU A 125 7.42 7.78 9.00
CA LEU A 125 7.55 6.41 9.49
C LEU A 125 8.28 5.51 8.50
N CYS A 126 7.95 5.63 7.21
CA CYS A 126 8.62 4.82 6.19
C CYS A 126 10.12 5.21 6.07
N ALA A 127 10.46 6.49 6.24
CA ALA A 127 11.85 6.96 6.29
C ALA A 127 12.60 6.34 7.48
N ALA A 128 11.94 6.19 8.63
CA ALA A 128 12.49 5.46 9.78
C ALA A 128 12.71 3.98 9.47
N CYS A 129 11.76 3.32 8.80
CA CYS A 129 11.92 1.93 8.36
C CYS A 129 13.11 1.75 7.41
N GLU A 130 13.31 2.68 6.47
CA GLU A 130 14.46 2.70 5.56
C GLU A 130 15.79 2.81 6.34
N LYS A 131 15.85 3.72 7.33
CA LYS A 131 17.04 3.89 8.18
C LYS A 131 17.38 2.63 8.97
N LEU A 132 16.35 1.96 9.51
CA LEU A 132 16.48 0.70 10.26
C LEU A 132 16.67 -0.52 9.35
N LYS A 133 16.69 -0.35 8.03
CA LYS A 133 16.75 -1.43 7.03
C LYS A 133 15.60 -2.44 7.14
N ILE A 134 14.45 -1.99 7.62
CA ILE A 134 13.22 -2.77 7.77
C ILE A 134 12.38 -2.62 6.51
N LYS A 135 12.03 -3.76 5.89
CA LYS A 135 11.16 -3.76 4.71
C LYS A 135 9.71 -3.71 5.12
N VAL A 136 8.96 -2.75 4.58
CA VAL A 136 7.51 -2.72 4.69
C VAL A 136 6.92 -3.75 3.72
N LYS A 137 6.18 -4.73 4.23
CA LYS A 137 5.35 -5.70 3.50
C LYS A 137 4.63 -6.64 4.46
N PRO A 138 3.42 -7.14 4.10
CA PRO A 138 2.73 -6.95 2.82
C PRO A 138 2.04 -5.58 2.67
N CYS A 139 1.80 -5.19 1.41
CA CYS A 139 0.96 -4.04 1.07
C CYS A 139 -0.53 -4.35 1.33
N GLN A 140 -1.27 -3.40 1.91
CA GLN A 140 -2.71 -3.57 2.18
C GLN A 140 -3.56 -3.74 0.91
N LEU A 141 -3.10 -3.22 -0.24
CA LEU A 141 -3.76 -3.34 -1.55
C LEU A 141 -3.21 -4.52 -2.39
N GLY A 142 -2.25 -5.30 -1.88
CA GLY A 142 -1.69 -6.44 -2.64
C GLY A 142 -0.62 -6.08 -3.69
N ALA A 143 0.02 -4.91 -3.60
CA ALA A 143 1.08 -4.54 -4.54
C ALA A 143 2.38 -5.38 -4.37
N PHE A 144 2.68 -5.86 -3.15
CA PHE A 144 3.86 -6.68 -2.80
C PHE A 144 3.72 -7.33 -1.42
#